data_AF-A0A6C2CCE0-F1
#
_entry.id   AF-A0A6C2CCE0-F1
#
_cell.length_a   1.000
_cell.length_b   1.000
_cell.length_c   1.000
_cell.angle_alpha   90.00
_cell.angle_beta   90.00
_cell.angle_gamma   90.00
#
_symmetry.space_group_name_H-M   'P 1'
#
loop_
_entity.id
_entity.type
_entity.pdbx_description
1 polymer ?
#
loop_
_entity_poly.entity_id
_entity_poly.type
_entity_poly.pdbx_seq_one_letter_code
_entity_poly.pdbx_strand_id
1 'polypeptide(L)'
;MHSMQQQKFTKIVLVLLAILLALLYLFRGVIFDNIFDGIGKSQASPEVQKTINDNTQSWLAKQEYNGQQQIFVNEDKPDFKSSELKIDDGGWQKLSNRDLLARPQKANALLNKSLMPTKKREPLTVKTPGYKVYKFDANGVQTYLYNRSHLIGFQLTGENNNPANLVTGTVALNATHESDNQASMETYENQVATYLRQDKNHYVRYRVTPIYRNIERVPRGVEMEAQSVTDDSISFNVYIFNAQPGWKINYYTGSAIQNVQQ
;
A
#
# COMPACT_ATOMS: atom_id res chain seq x y z
N MET A 1 -19.57 -49.49 21.20
CA MET A 1 -18.24 -49.20 20.60
C MET A 1 -18.30 -48.44 19.28
N HIS A 2 -19.24 -48.76 18.37
CA HIS A 2 -19.30 -48.14 17.03
C HIS A 2 -19.53 -46.61 17.02
N SER A 3 -20.42 -46.09 17.88
CA SER A 3 -20.72 -44.65 18.00
C SER A 3 -19.51 -43.80 18.47
N MET A 4 -18.70 -44.31 19.41
CA MET A 4 -17.49 -43.60 19.86
C MET A 4 -16.40 -43.52 18.77
N GLN A 5 -16.26 -44.56 17.94
CA GLN A 5 -15.29 -44.54 16.83
C GLN A 5 -15.70 -43.57 15.73
N GLN A 6 -16.99 -43.50 15.38
CA GLN A 6 -17.52 -42.50 14.44
C GLN A 6 -17.32 -41.08 14.95
N GLN A 7 -17.62 -40.78 16.21
CA GLN A 7 -17.41 -39.45 16.79
C GLN A 7 -15.93 -39.03 16.79
N LYS A 8 -15.00 -39.95 17.08
CA LYS A 8 -13.55 -39.68 16.98
C LYS A 8 -13.13 -39.39 15.54
N PHE A 9 -13.63 -40.16 14.58
CA PHE A 9 -13.35 -39.95 13.16
C PHE A 9 -13.89 -38.60 12.67
N THR A 10 -15.14 -38.24 12.98
CA THR A 10 -15.73 -36.94 12.63
C THR A 10 -14.92 -35.78 13.23
N LYS A 11 -14.49 -35.87 14.49
CA LYS A 11 -13.63 -34.85 15.10
C LYS A 11 -12.29 -34.71 14.38
N ILE A 12 -11.66 -35.81 14.00
CA ILE A 12 -10.41 -35.78 13.21
C ILE A 12 -10.64 -35.09 11.86
N VAL A 13 -11.71 -35.42 11.14
CA VAL A 13 -12.05 -34.79 9.86
C VAL A 13 -12.27 -33.28 10.03
N LEU A 14 -13.00 -32.85 11.07
CA LEU A 14 -13.22 -31.42 11.35
C LEU A 14 -11.92 -30.69 11.67
N VAL A 15 -11.01 -31.30 12.44
CA VAL A 15 -9.69 -30.73 12.73
C VAL A 15 -8.85 -30.59 11.47
N LEU A 16 -8.82 -31.63 10.61
CA LEU A 16 -8.10 -31.58 9.34
C LEU A 16 -8.67 -30.52 8.40
N LEU A 17 -10.00 -30.37 8.35
CA LEU A 17 -10.65 -29.32 7.58
C LEU A 17 -10.30 -27.92 8.11
N ALA A 18 -10.29 -27.73 9.43
CA ALA A 18 -9.89 -26.48 10.05
C ALA A 18 -8.43 -26.13 9.74
N ILE A 19 -7.52 -27.11 9.79
CA ILE A 19 -6.12 -26.94 9.41
C ILE A 19 -6.01 -26.57 7.92
N LEU A 20 -6.74 -27.25 7.04
CA LEU A 20 -6.75 -26.95 5.61
C LEU A 20 -7.25 -25.52 5.34
N LEU A 21 -8.34 -25.09 5.97
CA LEU A 21 -8.87 -23.74 5.85
C LEU A 21 -7.87 -22.69 6.38
N ALA A 22 -7.18 -22.99 7.47
CA ALA A 22 -6.12 -22.12 7.99
C ALA A 22 -4.94 -22.01 7.02
N LEU A 23 -4.51 -23.12 6.41
CA LEU A 23 -3.47 -23.11 5.38
C LEU A 23 -3.90 -22.32 4.14
N LEU A 24 -5.12 -22.53 3.65
CA LEU A 24 -5.67 -21.75 2.55
C LEU A 24 -5.69 -20.25 2.87
N TYR A 25 -6.08 -19.87 4.10
CA TYR A 25 -6.04 -18.49 4.55
C TYR A 25 -4.62 -17.92 4.63
N LEU A 26 -3.66 -18.67 5.18
CA LEU A 26 -2.27 -18.24 5.34
C LEU A 26 -1.55 -18.07 3.98
N PHE A 27 -1.76 -19.02 3.07
CA PHE A 27 -1.14 -19.05 1.74
C PHE A 27 -1.96 -18.35 0.65
N ARG A 28 -3.10 -17.72 1.01
CA ARG A 28 -4.03 -17.12 0.05
C ARG A 28 -3.37 -16.16 -0.94
N GLY A 29 -2.39 -15.38 -0.52
CA GLY A 29 -1.68 -14.44 -1.41
C GLY A 29 -1.00 -15.15 -2.59
N VAL A 30 -0.28 -16.24 -2.30
CA VAL A 30 0.41 -17.07 -3.30
C VAL A 30 -0.61 -17.81 -4.18
N ILE A 31 -1.70 -18.31 -3.58
CA ILE A 31 -2.79 -18.96 -4.32
C ILE A 31 -3.40 -17.97 -5.33
N PHE A 32 -3.70 -16.74 -4.91
CA PHE A 32 -4.23 -15.72 -5.80
C PHE A 32 -3.21 -15.26 -6.85
N ASP A 33 -1.91 -15.17 -6.55
CA ASP A 33 -0.88 -14.91 -7.57
C ASP A 33 -0.98 -15.93 -8.71
N ASN A 34 -1.02 -17.23 -8.38
CA ASN A 34 -1.11 -18.29 -9.37
C ASN A 34 -2.44 -18.27 -10.16
N ILE A 35 -3.56 -17.99 -9.49
CA ILE A 35 -4.87 -17.89 -10.14
C ILE A 35 -4.89 -16.73 -11.15
N PHE A 36 -4.45 -15.55 -10.73
CA PHE A 36 -4.49 -14.35 -11.58
C PHE A 36 -3.51 -14.44 -12.75
N ASP A 37 -2.33 -15.05 -12.53
CA ASP A 37 -1.37 -15.30 -13.61
C ASP A 37 -1.89 -16.32 -14.63
N GLY A 38 -2.68 -17.30 -14.18
CA GLY A 38 -3.31 -18.30 -15.05
C GLY A 38 -4.52 -17.80 -15.85
N ILE A 39 -5.22 -16.75 -15.40
CA ILE A 39 -6.42 -16.20 -16.06
C ILE A 39 -6.10 -15.41 -17.36
N GLY A 40 -4.83 -15.30 -17.74
CA GLY A 40 -4.45 -14.75 -19.05
C GLY A 40 -4.66 -13.24 -19.18
N LYS A 41 -4.41 -12.72 -20.39
CA LYS A 41 -4.21 -11.30 -20.78
C LYS A 41 -5.39 -10.32 -20.53
N SER A 42 -6.27 -10.56 -19.55
CA SER A 42 -7.33 -9.59 -19.21
C SER A 42 -6.70 -8.28 -18.74
N GLN A 43 -6.97 -7.19 -19.45
CA GLN A 43 -6.40 -5.86 -19.14
C GLN A 43 -7.14 -5.14 -18.01
N ALA A 44 -8.33 -5.63 -17.64
CA ALA A 44 -9.18 -4.99 -16.63
C ALA A 44 -9.76 -6.03 -15.66
N SER A 45 -9.89 -5.59 -14.42
CA SER A 45 -10.58 -6.33 -13.36
C SER A 45 -12.09 -6.31 -13.63
N PRO A 46 -12.80 -7.44 -13.51
CA PRO A 46 -14.26 -7.47 -13.61
C PRO A 46 -14.89 -6.44 -12.68
N GLU A 47 -15.92 -5.76 -13.16
CA GLU A 47 -16.69 -4.84 -12.33
C GLU A 47 -17.44 -5.65 -11.26
N VAL A 48 -17.10 -5.42 -9.99
CA VAL A 48 -17.81 -6.03 -8.87
C VAL A 48 -18.77 -4.98 -8.37
N GLN A 49 -20.07 -5.26 -8.40
CA GLN A 49 -21.05 -4.39 -7.74
C GLN A 49 -20.69 -4.31 -6.25
N LYS A 50 -20.14 -3.17 -5.83
CA LYS A 50 -19.76 -2.94 -4.45
C LYS A 50 -20.42 -1.66 -3.97
N THR A 51 -21.23 -1.78 -2.94
CA THR A 51 -21.73 -0.67 -2.13
C THR A 51 -20.56 -0.12 -1.31
N ILE A 52 -19.77 0.80 -1.88
CA ILE A 52 -18.72 1.49 -1.13
C ILE A 52 -19.34 2.77 -0.55
N ASN A 53 -19.65 2.75 0.75
CA ASN A 53 -19.99 3.93 1.53
C ASN A 53 -18.72 4.69 1.96
N ASP A 54 -17.96 5.19 0.99
CA ASP A 54 -16.95 6.25 1.16
C ASP A 54 -16.83 6.95 -0.21
N ASN A 55 -17.25 8.21 -0.27
CA ASN A 55 -17.32 9.02 -1.49
C ASN A 55 -15.93 9.26 -2.11
N THR A 56 -14.91 9.53 -1.28
CA THR A 56 -13.56 9.88 -1.72
C THR A 56 -12.80 8.71 -2.34
N GLN A 57 -12.71 7.56 -1.66
CA GLN A 57 -12.00 6.40 -2.21
C GLN A 57 -12.62 5.90 -3.52
N SER A 58 -13.96 5.96 -3.63
CA SER A 58 -14.69 5.61 -4.85
C SER A 58 -14.40 6.60 -5.99
N TRP A 59 -14.27 7.88 -5.67
CA TRP A 59 -13.88 8.91 -6.63
C TRP A 59 -12.42 8.78 -7.07
N LEU A 60 -11.50 8.56 -6.13
CA LEU A 60 -10.07 8.30 -6.40
C LEU A 60 -9.89 7.07 -7.28
N ALA A 61 -10.63 6.00 -7.01
CA ALA A 61 -10.60 4.79 -7.81
C ALA A 61 -10.99 5.06 -9.26
N LYS A 62 -11.80 6.08 -9.58
CA LYS A 62 -12.19 6.42 -10.96
C LYS A 62 -11.19 7.31 -11.70
N GLN A 63 -10.20 7.86 -11.00
CA GLN A 63 -9.20 8.72 -11.62
C GLN A 63 -8.26 7.91 -12.50
N GLU A 64 -7.83 8.51 -13.61
CA GLU A 64 -6.86 7.95 -14.54
C GLU A 64 -5.61 8.84 -14.58
N TYR A 65 -4.45 8.21 -14.67
CA TYR A 65 -3.21 8.94 -14.85
C TYR A 65 -3.16 9.56 -16.24
N ASN A 66 -2.97 10.89 -16.30
CA ASN A 66 -2.95 11.68 -17.53
C ASN A 66 -1.60 12.40 -17.74
N GLY A 67 -0.55 11.96 -17.05
CA GLY A 67 0.76 12.62 -17.00
C GLY A 67 1.02 13.34 -15.67
N GLN A 68 -0.02 13.71 -14.93
CA GLN A 68 0.10 14.29 -13.60
C GLN A 68 0.15 13.20 -12.52
N GLN A 69 1.23 13.17 -11.73
CA GLN A 69 1.52 12.14 -10.73
C GLN A 69 0.66 12.28 -9.46
N GLN A 70 0.15 13.48 -9.19
CA GLN A 70 -0.54 13.82 -7.96
C GLN A 70 -1.89 14.51 -8.20
N ILE A 71 -2.85 14.23 -7.32
CA ILE A 71 -4.08 15.01 -7.13
C ILE A 71 -4.15 15.52 -5.69
N PHE A 72 -4.56 16.78 -5.49
CA PHE A 72 -4.96 17.29 -4.18
C PHE A 72 -6.37 16.83 -3.85
N VAL A 73 -6.54 16.22 -2.68
CA VAL A 73 -7.81 15.67 -2.21
C VAL A 73 -8.34 16.59 -1.13
N ASN A 74 -9.65 16.85 -1.12
CA ASN A 74 -10.29 17.69 -0.10
C ASN A 74 -9.57 19.06 0.09
N GLU A 75 -9.22 19.72 -1.02
CA GLU A 75 -8.47 21.00 -1.00
C GLU A 75 -7.13 20.91 -0.25
N ASP A 76 -6.44 19.76 -0.32
CA ASP A 76 -5.20 19.46 0.40
C ASP A 76 -5.36 19.46 1.93
N LYS A 77 -6.57 19.19 2.42
CA LYS A 77 -6.88 19.14 3.86
C LYS A 77 -7.13 17.70 4.31
N PRO A 78 -6.42 17.21 5.34
CA PRO A 78 -6.67 15.89 5.90
C PRO A 78 -8.03 15.81 6.57
N ASP A 79 -8.66 14.63 6.55
CA ASP A 79 -9.97 14.39 7.18
C ASP A 79 -9.80 13.53 8.45
N PHE A 80 -9.09 14.09 9.44
CA PHE A 80 -8.92 13.47 10.76
C PHE A 80 -9.93 14.02 11.76
N LYS A 81 -10.53 13.12 12.54
CA LYS A 81 -11.37 13.52 13.67
C LYS A 81 -10.50 14.02 14.81
N SER A 82 -10.99 14.97 15.61
CA SER A 82 -10.27 15.46 16.79
C SER A 82 -9.88 14.34 17.77
N SER A 83 -10.68 13.26 17.84
CA SER A 83 -10.34 12.08 18.64
C SER A 83 -9.10 11.32 18.17
N GLU A 84 -8.72 11.47 16.90
CA GLU A 84 -7.52 10.87 16.30
C GLU A 84 -6.27 11.73 16.49
N LEU A 85 -6.40 12.95 17.00
CA LEU A 85 -5.31 13.92 17.21
C LEU A 85 -4.84 13.93 18.67
N LYS A 86 -5.01 12.84 19.41
CA LYS A 86 -4.55 12.72 20.79
C LYS A 86 -3.15 12.12 20.84
N ILE A 87 -2.27 12.67 21.67
CA ILE A 87 -0.88 12.24 21.81
C ILE A 87 -0.58 11.45 23.10
N ASP A 88 -1.60 11.24 23.93
CA ASP A 88 -1.46 10.65 25.28
C ASP A 88 -0.81 9.26 25.28
N ASP A 89 -0.99 8.50 24.19
CA ASP A 89 -0.44 7.14 24.01
C ASP A 89 0.97 7.13 23.38
N GLY A 90 1.56 8.31 23.13
CA GLY A 90 2.83 8.45 22.42
C GLY A 90 2.74 8.04 20.95
N GLY A 91 3.89 7.86 20.31
CA GLY A 91 3.94 7.48 18.90
C GLY A 91 3.49 6.03 18.69
N TRP A 92 2.70 5.77 17.65
CA TRP A 92 2.27 4.42 17.29
C TRP A 92 2.11 4.22 15.79
N GLN A 93 2.15 2.95 15.36
CA GLN A 93 1.77 2.50 14.02
C GLN A 93 0.73 1.39 14.12
N LYS A 94 -0.31 1.47 13.29
CA LYS A 94 -1.37 0.47 13.17
C LYS A 94 -1.65 0.17 11.70
N LEU A 95 -1.24 -1.03 11.27
CA LEU A 95 -1.51 -1.54 9.94
C LEU A 95 -2.83 -2.32 9.94
N SER A 96 -3.70 -2.06 8.98
CA SER A 96 -4.91 -2.86 8.81
C SER A 96 -4.57 -4.27 8.36
N ASN A 97 -5.43 -5.23 8.74
CA ASN A 97 -5.33 -6.58 8.21
C ASN A 97 -5.44 -6.56 6.68
N ARG A 98 -4.61 -7.38 6.02
CA ARG A 98 -4.73 -7.59 4.58
C ARG A 98 -6.09 -8.19 4.26
N ASP A 99 -6.70 -7.75 3.17
CA ASP A 99 -8.01 -8.24 2.74
C ASP A 99 -7.98 -9.72 2.31
N LEU A 100 -9.12 -10.21 1.82
CA LEU A 100 -9.26 -11.59 1.35
C LEU A 100 -8.30 -11.89 0.17
N LEU A 101 -7.94 -10.91 -0.64
CA LEU A 101 -6.97 -11.05 -1.73
C LEU A 101 -5.51 -10.86 -1.26
N ALA A 102 -5.29 -10.81 0.05
CA ALA A 102 -4.02 -10.53 0.72
C ALA A 102 -3.42 -9.17 0.33
N ARG A 103 -4.26 -8.18 -0.02
CA ARG A 103 -3.82 -6.83 -0.34
C ARG A 103 -3.66 -5.99 0.93
N PRO A 104 -2.54 -5.26 1.09
CA PRO A 104 -2.41 -4.23 2.12
C PRO A 104 -3.60 -3.27 2.06
N GLN A 105 -4.06 -2.87 3.25
CA GLN A 105 -5.17 -1.92 3.42
C GLN A 105 -4.63 -0.68 4.14
N LYS A 106 -5.53 0.25 4.50
CA LYS A 106 -5.24 1.49 5.21
C LYS A 106 -4.21 1.31 6.34
N ALA A 107 -3.12 2.06 6.30
CA ALA A 107 -2.13 2.15 7.34
C ALA A 107 -2.30 3.47 8.11
N ASN A 108 -2.29 3.40 9.44
CA ASN A 108 -2.40 4.56 10.30
C ASN A 108 -1.16 4.65 11.19
N ALA A 109 -0.77 5.87 11.51
CA ALA A 109 0.21 6.15 12.54
C ALA A 109 -0.10 7.48 13.23
N LEU A 110 0.39 7.59 14.45
CA LEU A 110 0.74 8.85 15.07
C LEU A 110 2.26 8.87 15.16
N LEU A 111 2.87 9.56 14.20
CA LEU A 111 4.31 9.58 14.03
C LEU A 111 4.96 10.51 15.03
N ASN A 112 6.10 10.08 15.56
CA ASN A 112 6.94 10.84 16.47
C ASN A 112 8.40 10.42 16.26
N LYS A 113 9.34 11.29 16.62
CA LYS A 113 10.78 11.00 16.56
C LYS A 113 11.18 9.68 17.23
N SER A 114 10.48 9.29 18.31
CA SER A 114 10.73 8.03 19.03
C SER A 114 10.47 6.76 18.22
N LEU A 115 9.66 6.81 17.16
CA LEU A 115 9.43 5.68 16.25
C LEU A 115 10.51 5.54 15.17
N MET A 116 11.27 6.60 14.91
CA MET A 116 12.22 6.62 13.80
C MET A 116 13.34 5.59 14.04
N PRO A 117 13.77 4.84 13.00
CA PRO A 117 14.73 3.77 13.17
C PRO A 117 16.11 4.30 13.52
N THR A 118 16.77 3.64 14.47
CA THR A 118 18.20 3.81 14.76
C THR A 118 19.08 2.78 14.03
N LYS A 119 18.46 1.75 13.46
CA LYS A 119 19.13 0.67 12.72
C LYS A 119 19.02 0.87 11.21
N LYS A 120 19.98 0.32 10.47
CA LYS A 120 19.94 0.31 9.01
C LYS A 120 18.78 -0.56 8.51
N ARG A 121 18.17 -0.14 7.41
CA ARG A 121 17.14 -0.90 6.68
C ARG A 121 17.75 -2.19 6.11
N GLU A 122 17.02 -3.29 6.20
CA GLU A 122 17.39 -4.55 5.55
C GLU A 122 16.71 -4.68 4.18
N PRO A 123 17.22 -5.54 3.27
CA PRO A 123 16.57 -5.78 1.98
C PRO A 123 15.10 -6.21 2.11
N LEU A 124 14.27 -5.73 1.19
CA LEU A 124 12.87 -6.11 1.15
C LEU A 124 12.67 -7.44 0.40
N THR A 125 12.05 -8.40 1.07
CA THR A 125 11.87 -9.79 0.57
C THR A 125 10.41 -10.17 0.36
N VAL A 126 9.47 -9.40 0.92
CA VAL A 126 8.03 -9.65 0.79
C VAL A 126 7.59 -9.72 -0.67
N LYS A 127 6.85 -10.76 -1.05
CA LYS A 127 6.17 -10.81 -2.34
C LYS A 127 4.83 -10.09 -2.23
N THR A 128 4.77 -8.86 -2.73
CA THR A 128 3.54 -8.06 -2.73
C THR A 128 2.58 -8.56 -3.82
N PRO A 129 1.25 -8.41 -3.64
CA PRO A 129 0.29 -8.81 -4.66
C PRO A 129 0.58 -8.20 -6.03
N GLY A 130 0.56 -9.02 -7.08
CA GLY A 130 0.81 -8.58 -8.46
C GLY A 130 2.27 -8.19 -8.73
N TYR A 131 3.21 -8.45 -7.81
CA TYR A 131 4.61 -8.10 -8.01
C TYR A 131 5.21 -8.90 -9.17
N LYS A 132 5.81 -8.19 -10.11
CA LYS A 132 6.56 -8.75 -11.25
C LYS A 132 7.86 -8.00 -11.43
N VAL A 133 8.82 -8.60 -12.13
CA VAL A 133 10.11 -7.96 -12.39
C VAL A 133 10.14 -7.46 -13.82
N TYR A 134 10.21 -6.15 -13.98
CA TYR A 134 10.42 -5.47 -15.25
C TYR A 134 11.60 -4.52 -15.09
N LYS A 135 12.56 -4.59 -16.02
CA LYS A 135 13.72 -3.69 -16.07
C LYS A 135 13.56 -2.71 -17.22
N PHE A 136 14.02 -1.48 -17.04
CA PHE A 136 14.13 -0.51 -18.13
C PHE A 136 15.29 0.46 -17.91
N ASP A 137 15.65 1.12 -18.99
CA ASP A 137 16.58 2.24 -18.98
C ASP A 137 15.83 3.53 -18.65
N ALA A 138 16.24 4.20 -17.57
CA ALA A 138 15.80 5.55 -17.23
C ALA A 138 17.00 6.49 -17.37
N ASN A 139 17.11 7.16 -18.52
CA ASN A 139 18.19 8.11 -18.82
C ASN A 139 19.60 7.52 -18.65
N GLY A 140 19.84 6.32 -19.18
CA GLY A 140 21.12 5.62 -19.12
C GLY A 140 21.35 4.83 -17.82
N VAL A 141 20.40 4.85 -16.88
CA VAL A 141 20.46 4.08 -15.64
C VAL A 141 19.46 2.94 -15.69
N GLN A 142 19.96 1.71 -15.57
CA GLN A 142 19.13 0.52 -15.49
C GLN A 142 18.39 0.49 -14.15
N THR A 143 17.06 0.45 -14.21
CA THR A 143 16.18 0.42 -13.04
C THR A 143 15.06 -0.61 -13.20
N TYR A 144 14.21 -0.73 -12.18
CA TYR A 144 13.06 -1.61 -12.16
C TYR A 144 11.77 -0.80 -12.24
N LEU A 145 10.72 -1.34 -12.87
CA LEU A 145 9.40 -0.70 -12.84
C LEU A 145 8.84 -0.65 -11.42
N TYR A 146 8.85 -1.80 -10.74
CA TYR A 146 8.20 -1.97 -9.44
C TYR A 146 9.18 -2.02 -8.28
N ASN A 147 8.87 -1.25 -7.25
CA ASN A 147 9.36 -1.35 -5.91
C ASN A 147 8.37 -2.09 -5.00
N ARG A 148 8.89 -2.59 -3.88
CA ARG A 148 8.08 -2.95 -2.72
C ARG A 148 7.90 -1.67 -1.91
N SER A 149 6.84 -0.93 -2.18
CA SER A 149 6.62 0.41 -1.63
C SER A 149 5.94 0.32 -0.28
N HIS A 150 6.54 0.98 0.70
CA HIS A 150 5.99 1.08 2.04
C HIS A 150 4.75 2.00 2.05
N LEU A 151 3.69 1.63 2.78
CA LEU A 151 2.58 2.56 3.07
C LEU A 151 3.03 3.56 4.14
N ILE A 152 3.69 3.10 5.19
CA ILE A 152 4.41 3.93 6.14
C ILE A 152 5.90 3.67 5.96
N GLY A 153 6.63 4.65 5.40
CA GLY A 153 8.05 4.53 5.09
C GLY A 153 8.91 4.09 6.27
N PHE A 154 9.90 3.23 6.01
CA PHE A 154 10.86 2.75 7.01
C PHE A 154 11.47 3.88 7.83
N GLN A 155 11.76 5.04 7.21
CA GLN A 155 12.36 6.18 7.91
C GLN A 155 11.48 6.79 9.02
N LEU A 156 10.19 6.51 9.01
CA LEU A 156 9.21 7.07 9.94
C LEU A 156 9.00 6.15 11.16
N THR A 157 9.03 4.83 10.98
CA THR A 157 8.66 3.85 12.03
C THR A 157 9.60 2.65 12.18
N GLY A 158 10.58 2.49 11.28
CA GLY A 158 11.47 1.34 11.24
C GLY A 158 10.83 0.02 10.78
N GLU A 159 9.54 0.02 10.43
CA GLU A 159 8.86 -1.18 9.92
C GLU A 159 9.42 -1.56 8.54
N ASN A 160 9.97 -2.78 8.42
CA ASN A 160 10.75 -3.17 7.25
C ASN A 160 10.00 -4.16 6.35
N ASN A 161 9.86 -5.43 6.74
CA ASN A 161 9.34 -6.53 5.90
C ASN A 161 7.93 -6.99 6.29
N ASN A 162 7.06 -6.07 6.70
CA ASN A 162 5.67 -6.41 7.03
C ASN A 162 4.78 -6.42 5.77
N PRO A 163 4.17 -7.55 5.40
CA PRO A 163 3.34 -7.64 4.20
C PRO A 163 2.05 -6.83 4.27
N ALA A 164 1.64 -6.34 5.45
CA ALA A 164 0.53 -5.40 5.58
C ALA A 164 0.95 -3.94 5.32
N ASN A 165 2.26 -3.66 5.19
CA ASN A 165 2.80 -2.33 4.94
C ASN A 165 3.43 -2.17 3.55
N LEU A 166 3.38 -3.19 2.68
CA LEU A 166 4.11 -3.19 1.41
C LEU A 166 3.18 -3.47 0.23
N VAL A 167 3.10 -2.53 -0.71
CA VAL A 167 2.39 -2.67 -1.99
C VAL A 167 3.36 -2.82 -3.16
N THR A 168 2.87 -3.36 -4.28
CA THR A 168 3.55 -3.23 -5.57
C THR A 168 3.37 -1.79 -6.06
N GLY A 169 4.42 -0.98 -5.94
CA GLY A 169 4.42 0.44 -6.33
C GLY A 169 5.42 0.69 -7.46
N THR A 170 5.14 1.61 -8.38
CA THR A 170 6.11 2.03 -9.40
C THR A 170 7.25 2.81 -8.75
N VAL A 171 8.38 2.93 -9.46
CA VAL A 171 9.44 3.88 -9.04
C VAL A 171 8.85 5.29 -8.99
N ALA A 172 8.09 5.67 -10.03
CA ALA A 172 7.30 6.91 -10.14
C ALA A 172 6.46 7.25 -8.88
N LEU A 173 5.73 6.27 -8.34
CA LEU A 173 4.98 6.41 -7.09
C LEU A 173 5.91 6.56 -5.88
N ASN A 174 6.96 5.75 -5.83
CA ASN A 174 7.71 5.48 -4.61
C ASN A 174 8.76 6.54 -4.27
N ALA A 175 9.62 6.87 -5.23
CA ALA A 175 10.79 7.72 -5.03
C ALA A 175 10.59 9.07 -5.73
N THR A 176 11.40 10.09 -5.47
CA THR A 176 11.32 11.38 -6.16
C THR A 176 11.95 11.26 -7.55
N HIS A 177 11.32 11.85 -8.59
CA HIS A 177 11.87 11.89 -9.96
C HIS A 177 12.26 13.32 -10.30
N GLU A 178 13.55 13.60 -10.28
CA GLU A 178 14.05 14.95 -10.61
C GLU A 178 13.75 15.35 -12.05
N SER A 179 13.54 14.37 -12.95
CA SER A 179 13.35 14.61 -14.37
C SER A 179 12.04 15.31 -14.74
N ASP A 180 10.99 15.18 -13.92
CA ASP A 180 9.67 15.77 -14.19
C ASP A 180 9.15 16.68 -13.06
N ASN A 181 9.92 16.82 -11.97
CA ASN A 181 9.61 17.67 -10.81
C ASN A 181 8.22 17.37 -10.21
N GLN A 182 7.73 16.14 -10.34
CA GLN A 182 6.45 15.72 -9.79
C GLN A 182 6.64 15.07 -8.41
N ALA A 183 5.67 15.31 -7.52
CA ALA A 183 5.70 14.75 -6.18
C ALA A 183 5.42 13.24 -6.19
N SER A 184 6.09 12.54 -5.29
CA SER A 184 5.91 11.10 -5.03
C SER A 184 5.63 10.87 -3.54
N MET A 185 5.48 9.61 -3.13
CA MET A 185 5.38 9.28 -1.71
C MET A 185 6.58 9.83 -0.91
N GLU A 186 7.79 9.65 -1.44
CA GLU A 186 9.02 10.10 -0.79
C GLU A 186 9.05 11.62 -0.56
N THR A 187 8.47 12.43 -1.46
CA THR A 187 8.36 13.89 -1.29
C THR A 187 7.65 14.23 0.03
N TYR A 188 6.48 13.63 0.26
CA TYR A 188 5.66 13.84 1.44
C TYR A 188 6.27 13.21 2.70
N GLU A 189 6.84 12.01 2.57
CA GLU A 189 7.53 11.34 3.68
C GLU A 189 8.74 12.15 4.17
N ASN A 190 9.49 12.79 3.27
CA ASN A 190 10.64 13.62 3.63
C ASN A 190 10.22 14.90 4.34
N GLN A 191 9.10 15.52 3.95
CA GLN A 191 8.53 16.67 4.66
C GLN A 191 8.20 16.29 6.11
N VAL A 192 7.45 15.19 6.30
CA VAL A 192 7.08 14.68 7.63
C VAL A 192 8.31 14.28 8.44
N ALA A 193 9.24 13.53 7.85
CA ALA A 193 10.45 13.08 8.55
C ALA A 193 11.33 14.25 8.98
N THR A 194 11.44 15.31 8.16
CA THR A 194 12.19 16.51 8.51
C THR A 194 11.58 17.20 9.72
N TYR A 195 10.25 17.41 9.72
CA TYR A 195 9.53 17.96 10.85
C TYR A 195 9.74 17.14 12.13
N LEU A 196 9.56 15.82 12.07
CA LEU A 196 9.73 14.94 13.24
C LEU A 196 11.16 14.94 13.79
N ARG A 197 12.19 15.15 12.97
CA ARG A 197 13.58 15.19 13.43
C ARG A 197 13.90 16.43 14.26
N GLN A 198 13.17 17.53 14.10
CA GLN A 198 13.46 18.81 14.74
C GLN A 198 13.23 18.78 16.25
N ASP A 199 12.13 18.18 16.71
CA ASP A 199 11.78 18.12 18.13
C ASP A 199 11.20 16.75 18.51
N LYS A 200 11.53 16.26 19.71
CA LYS A 200 10.96 15.03 20.29
C LYS A 200 9.46 15.19 20.61
N ASN A 201 8.97 16.41 20.73
CA ASN A 201 7.57 16.73 21.01
C ASN A 201 6.74 16.88 19.73
N HIS A 202 7.33 16.80 18.54
CA HIS A 202 6.58 16.85 17.29
C HIS A 202 5.81 15.55 17.06
N TYR A 203 4.52 15.68 16.79
CA TYR A 203 3.63 14.57 16.43
C TYR A 203 2.92 14.85 15.12
N VAL A 204 2.83 13.84 14.26
CA VAL A 204 2.07 13.92 13.00
C VAL A 204 1.08 12.76 12.93
N ARG A 205 -0.21 13.07 12.91
CA ARG A 205 -1.23 12.08 12.56
C ARG A 205 -1.11 11.78 11.07
N TYR A 206 -0.90 10.51 10.74
CA TYR A 206 -0.53 10.09 9.40
C TYR A 206 -1.34 8.87 8.93
N ARG A 207 -1.91 8.92 7.73
CA ARG A 207 -2.74 7.84 7.17
C ARG A 207 -2.41 7.65 5.70
N VAL A 208 -2.16 6.41 5.30
CA VAL A 208 -1.93 6.05 3.90
C VAL A 208 -2.88 4.94 3.49
N THR A 209 -3.69 5.20 2.47
CA THR A 209 -4.74 4.30 1.98
C THR A 209 -4.45 3.89 0.53
N PRO A 210 -4.07 2.63 0.27
CA PRO A 210 -3.95 2.15 -1.11
C PRO A 210 -5.35 2.03 -1.75
N ILE A 211 -5.49 2.56 -2.96
CA ILE A 211 -6.76 2.58 -3.70
C ILE A 211 -6.74 1.49 -4.77
N TYR A 212 -7.69 0.56 -4.73
CA TYR A 212 -7.83 -0.52 -5.71
C TYR A 212 -9.18 -0.44 -6.41
N ARG A 213 -9.26 -0.80 -7.69
CA ARG A 213 -10.56 -1.08 -8.33
C ARG A 213 -10.89 -2.56 -8.14
N ASN A 214 -12.09 -2.85 -7.67
CA ASN A 214 -12.62 -4.21 -7.60
C ASN A 214 -11.60 -5.18 -6.96
N ILE A 215 -11.25 -6.23 -7.70
CA ILE A 215 -10.32 -7.30 -7.31
C ILE A 215 -8.90 -7.13 -7.87
N GLU A 216 -8.50 -5.91 -8.26
CA GLU A 216 -7.13 -5.62 -8.73
C GLU A 216 -6.06 -5.99 -7.70
N ARG A 217 -4.96 -6.61 -8.13
CA ARG A 217 -3.85 -6.99 -7.24
C ARG A 217 -2.95 -5.79 -6.90
N VAL A 218 -2.76 -4.87 -7.84
CA VAL A 218 -1.91 -3.68 -7.70
C VAL A 218 -2.81 -2.45 -7.48
N PRO A 219 -2.51 -1.56 -6.51
CA PRO A 219 -3.32 -0.36 -6.31
C PRO A 219 -3.14 0.61 -7.48
N ARG A 220 -4.17 1.40 -7.79
CA ARG A 220 -4.15 2.50 -8.77
C ARG A 220 -3.33 3.69 -8.29
N GLY A 221 -3.12 3.79 -6.99
CA GLY A 221 -2.40 4.85 -6.31
C GLY A 221 -2.57 4.74 -4.80
N VAL A 222 -2.04 5.70 -4.07
CA VAL A 222 -2.21 5.81 -2.62
C VAL A 222 -2.71 7.21 -2.27
N GLU A 223 -3.69 7.27 -1.38
CA GLU A 223 -4.06 8.50 -0.68
C GLU A 223 -3.17 8.64 0.56
N MET A 224 -2.58 9.80 0.78
CA MET A 224 -1.71 10.12 1.91
C MET A 224 -2.26 11.37 2.60
N GLU A 225 -2.50 11.25 3.90
CA GLU A 225 -2.98 12.32 4.75
C GLU A 225 -2.01 12.52 5.91
N ALA A 226 -1.66 13.77 6.20
CA ALA A 226 -0.83 14.14 7.33
C ALA A 226 -1.31 15.43 7.99
N GLN A 227 -1.28 15.45 9.32
CA GLN A 227 -1.56 16.64 10.13
C GLN A 227 -0.62 16.67 11.33
N SER A 228 0.14 17.75 11.52
CA SER A 228 0.85 18.00 12.78
C SER A 228 -0.16 18.21 13.90
N VAL A 229 0.12 17.64 15.07
CA VAL A 229 -0.81 17.68 16.22
C VAL A 229 -0.43 18.78 17.22
N THR A 230 0.84 19.18 17.23
CA THR A 230 1.39 20.17 18.17
C THR A 230 1.41 21.59 17.62
N ASP A 231 1.21 21.75 16.32
CA ASP A 231 1.18 23.02 15.58
C ASP A 231 0.58 22.78 14.17
N ASP A 232 0.61 23.80 13.31
CA ASP A 232 0.05 23.77 11.95
C ASP A 232 1.11 23.60 10.83
N SER A 233 2.31 23.09 11.15
CA SER A 233 3.44 23.01 10.19
C SER A 233 3.26 21.96 9.10
N ILE A 234 2.49 20.90 9.36
CA ILE A 234 2.21 19.81 8.42
C ILE A 234 0.69 19.71 8.24
N SER A 235 0.22 19.90 7.01
CA SER A 235 -1.15 19.60 6.62
C SER A 235 -1.15 19.27 5.13
N PHE A 236 -1.57 18.04 4.79
CA PHE A 236 -1.82 17.69 3.39
C PHE A 236 -2.81 16.52 3.28
N ASN A 237 -3.46 16.46 2.12
CA ASN A 237 -4.24 15.30 1.68
C ASN A 237 -4.09 15.13 0.18
N VAL A 238 -3.36 14.09 -0.22
CA VAL A 238 -2.86 13.93 -1.58
C VAL A 238 -3.08 12.51 -2.06
N TYR A 239 -3.36 12.37 -3.35
CA TYR A 239 -3.39 11.08 -4.01
C TYR A 239 -2.24 10.99 -5.02
N ILE A 240 -1.36 10.00 -4.85
CA ILE A 240 -0.23 9.74 -5.75
C ILE A 240 -0.56 8.53 -6.61
N PHE A 241 -0.54 8.71 -7.93
CA PHE A 241 -0.81 7.64 -8.88
C PHE A 241 0.26 6.55 -8.84
N ASN A 242 -0.16 5.28 -8.91
CA ASN A 242 0.73 4.15 -9.11
C ASN A 242 1.00 3.92 -10.60
N ALA A 243 1.35 4.99 -11.30
CA ALA A 243 1.68 5.00 -12.72
C ALA A 243 3.19 5.17 -12.90
N GLN A 244 3.70 4.89 -14.09
CA GLN A 244 5.08 5.17 -14.49
C GLN A 244 5.03 5.76 -15.90
N PRO A 245 5.63 6.94 -16.16
CA PRO A 245 5.76 7.48 -17.50
C PRO A 245 6.33 6.45 -18.48
N GLY A 246 5.70 6.32 -19.65
CA GLY A 246 6.11 5.35 -20.67
C GLY A 246 5.69 3.89 -20.40
N TRP A 247 4.85 3.61 -19.40
CA TRP A 247 4.35 2.27 -19.12
C TRP A 247 2.83 2.18 -19.07
N LYS A 248 2.29 1.11 -19.64
CA LYS A 248 0.90 0.69 -19.44
C LYS A 248 0.86 -0.48 -18.46
N ILE A 249 0.30 -0.24 -17.28
CA ILE A 249 0.16 -1.23 -16.21
C ILE A 249 -1.23 -1.89 -16.26
N ASN A 250 -1.25 -3.21 -16.20
CA ASN A 250 -2.43 -3.99 -15.93
C ASN A 250 -2.55 -4.21 -14.41
N TYR A 251 -3.27 -3.32 -13.72
CA TYR A 251 -3.44 -3.36 -12.27
C TYR A 251 -4.14 -4.63 -11.76
N TYR A 252 -4.89 -5.31 -12.64
CA TYR A 252 -5.52 -6.58 -12.32
C TYR A 252 -4.50 -7.67 -12.03
N THR A 253 -3.41 -7.76 -12.80
CA THR A 253 -2.40 -8.84 -12.66
C THR A 253 -1.01 -8.35 -12.24
N GLY A 254 -0.76 -7.05 -12.34
CA GLY A 254 0.57 -6.43 -12.24
C GLY A 254 1.44 -6.59 -13.48
N SER A 255 0.94 -7.22 -14.56
CA SER A 255 1.67 -7.23 -15.84
C SER A 255 1.76 -5.81 -16.42
N ALA A 256 2.82 -5.53 -17.18
CA ALA A 256 3.04 -4.21 -17.75
C ALA A 256 3.68 -4.32 -19.14
N ILE A 257 3.43 -3.29 -19.96
CA ILE A 257 4.05 -3.11 -21.28
C ILE A 257 4.68 -1.72 -21.27
N GLN A 258 5.96 -1.63 -21.65
CA GLN A 258 6.61 -0.36 -21.89
C GLN A 258 6.17 0.16 -23.27
N ASN A 259 5.61 1.37 -23.29
CA ASN A 259 5.30 2.06 -24.53
C ASN A 259 6.63 2.50 -25.15
N VAL A 260 7.07 1.80 -26.20
CA VAL A 260 8.23 2.22 -26.98
C VAL A 260 7.80 3.47 -27.76
N GLN A 261 8.37 4.63 -27.46
CA GLN A 261 8.26 5.78 -28.36
C GLN A 261 8.95 5.39 -29.67
N GLN A 262 8.19 5.40 -30.77
CA GLN A 262 8.77 5.37 -32.12
C GLN A 262 9.45 6.70 -32.43
#